data_AF-A0A2G2GB36-F1
#
_entry.id   AF-A0A2G2GB36-F1
#
_cell.length_a   1.000
_cell.length_b   1.000
_cell.length_c   1.000
_cell.angle_alpha   90.00
_cell.angle_beta   90.00
_cell.angle_gamma   90.00
#
_symmetry.space_group_name_H-M   'P 1'
#
loop_
_entity.id
_entity.type
_entity.pdbx_description
1 polymer ?
#
loop_
_entity_poly.entity_id
_entity_poly.type
_entity_poly.pdbx_seq_one_letter_code
_entity_poly.pdbx_strand_id
1 'polypeptide(L)'
;MTTANQEYFDIMVSHNLNLEQVKTGIANDMVKLLDASESSLKELIAGRIANITGRGQEKYGRGTTRRLNALLKDVKKMRGKVFRDIEKELTEQLIEVGVHEAAFNQAAVVSVVPMEEFSMVGASRDQIVAAAQATPIRGRFLNEWFDQAQSAELGRLNDALKVGFFEGRSNDEIVRGIFGTRSVPGDLRKSRNNVKTIVRTSMSTMASASRDELFGNNSDIIEFARYTATLDGRTSDICSSRDGNQYKLGEFRPEIPAHPNCRSIYLPILFGVGIVGNRPTVTDTRTREKREIDFRADAQAQSRGQWGNMSPQQRNKAVQRQRVKWGNEAIGTTPAATTYSEWFPQQSADFQRAKLGPTKYDLYTKGGLDLNDFVNDTASTPWTIDQLRAREADAFSKI
;
A
#
# COMPACT_ATOMS: atom_id res chain seq x y z
N MET A 1 -23.14 -15.05 -23.81
CA MET A 1 -23.47 -13.66 -23.44
C MET A 1 -22.85 -13.38 -22.08
N THR A 2 -22.15 -12.26 -21.96
CA THR A 2 -21.65 -11.70 -20.69
C THR A 2 -22.85 -11.44 -19.76
N THR A 3 -22.86 -11.95 -18.53
CA THR A 3 -23.94 -11.68 -17.56
C THR A 3 -23.75 -10.31 -16.90
N ALA A 4 -24.81 -9.70 -16.36
CA ALA A 4 -24.74 -8.45 -15.59
C ALA A 4 -23.62 -8.43 -14.52
N ASN A 5 -23.48 -9.51 -13.76
CA ASN A 5 -22.44 -9.64 -12.74
C ASN A 5 -21.01 -9.74 -13.31
N GLN A 6 -20.88 -10.18 -14.56
CA GLN A 6 -19.61 -10.24 -15.31
C GLN A 6 -19.16 -8.82 -15.61
N GLU A 7 -20.07 -8.03 -16.17
CA GLU A 7 -19.80 -6.65 -16.56
C GLU A 7 -19.49 -5.80 -15.34
N TYR A 8 -20.22 -6.02 -14.25
CA TYR A 8 -19.98 -5.33 -12.98
C TYR A 8 -18.60 -5.67 -12.40
N PHE A 9 -18.24 -6.95 -12.38
CA PHE A 9 -16.95 -7.39 -11.91
C PHE A 9 -15.80 -6.75 -12.73
N ASP A 10 -15.92 -6.73 -14.06
CA ASP A 10 -14.91 -6.14 -14.95
C ASP A 10 -14.76 -4.63 -14.73
N ILE A 11 -15.89 -3.92 -14.59
CA ILE A 11 -15.93 -2.49 -14.24
C ILE A 11 -15.20 -2.26 -12.91
N MET A 12 -15.48 -3.08 -11.91
CA MET A 12 -14.91 -2.94 -10.58
C MET A 12 -13.42 -3.25 -10.53
N VAL A 13 -12.94 -4.23 -11.29
CA VAL A 13 -11.50 -4.50 -11.36
C VAL A 13 -10.76 -3.39 -12.11
N SER A 14 -11.29 -2.94 -13.25
CA SER A 14 -10.73 -1.81 -13.99
C SER A 14 -10.64 -0.55 -13.13
N HIS A 15 -11.70 -0.26 -12.38
CA HIS A 15 -11.74 0.85 -11.44
C HIS A 15 -10.73 0.70 -10.30
N ASN A 16 -10.61 -0.48 -9.70
CA ASN A 16 -9.62 -0.71 -8.65
C ASN A 16 -8.18 -0.49 -9.15
N LEU A 17 -7.87 -0.88 -10.39
CA LEU A 17 -6.57 -0.58 -11.00
C LEU A 17 -6.32 0.92 -11.17
N ASN A 18 -7.33 1.68 -11.58
CA ASN A 18 -7.25 3.14 -11.68
C ASN A 18 -7.09 3.78 -10.30
N LEU A 19 -7.82 3.28 -9.29
CA LEU A 19 -7.70 3.72 -7.91
C LEU A 19 -6.28 3.52 -7.37
N GLU A 20 -5.60 2.41 -7.68
CA GLU A 20 -4.19 2.19 -7.30
C GLU A 20 -3.24 3.25 -7.89
N GLN A 21 -3.55 3.78 -9.08
CA GLN A 21 -2.79 4.87 -9.69
C GLN A 21 -3.05 6.20 -8.95
N VAL A 22 -4.31 6.49 -8.63
CA VAL A 22 -4.70 7.67 -7.84
C VAL A 22 -4.03 7.64 -6.47
N LYS A 23 -4.10 6.52 -5.74
CA LYS A 23 -3.40 6.29 -4.47
C LYS A 23 -1.90 6.58 -4.59
N THR A 24 -1.28 6.17 -5.69
CA THR A 24 0.15 6.41 -5.94
C THR A 24 0.45 7.87 -6.24
N GLY A 25 -0.42 8.57 -6.99
CA GLY A 25 -0.32 10.01 -7.23
C GLY A 25 -0.36 10.80 -5.93
N ILE A 26 -1.43 10.63 -5.15
CA ILE A 26 -1.63 11.31 -3.86
C ILE A 26 -0.47 10.99 -2.90
N ALA A 27 -0.03 9.73 -2.82
CA ALA A 27 1.10 9.36 -1.98
C ALA A 27 2.40 10.06 -2.38
N ASN A 28 2.62 10.30 -3.68
CA ASN A 28 3.78 11.06 -4.14
C ASN A 28 3.62 12.55 -3.83
N ASP A 29 2.42 13.11 -3.93
CA ASP A 29 2.15 14.51 -3.60
C ASP A 29 2.35 14.79 -2.09
N MET A 30 1.91 13.88 -1.22
CA MET A 30 2.20 13.98 0.22
C MET A 30 3.70 13.90 0.52
N VAL A 31 4.45 13.09 -0.23
CA VAL A 31 5.90 13.04 -0.11
C VAL A 31 6.57 14.33 -0.61
N LYS A 32 6.04 14.99 -1.64
CA LYS A 32 6.55 16.31 -2.08
C LYS A 32 6.44 17.36 -0.97
N LEU A 33 5.37 17.35 -0.18
CA LEU A 33 5.24 18.23 1.00
C LEU A 33 6.35 17.95 2.03
N LEU A 34 6.68 16.67 2.22
CA LEU A 34 7.78 16.24 3.09
C LEU A 34 9.13 16.78 2.57
N ASP A 35 9.37 16.61 1.27
CA ASP A 35 10.61 16.96 0.57
C ASP A 35 10.80 18.48 0.45
N ALA A 36 9.72 19.24 0.30
CA ALA A 36 9.77 20.70 0.25
C ALA A 36 10.39 21.33 1.51
N SER A 37 10.30 20.65 2.66
CA SER A 37 10.92 21.09 3.91
C SER A 37 12.35 20.58 4.13
N GLU A 38 12.86 19.70 3.26
CA GLU A 38 14.15 19.02 3.46
C GLU A 38 15.34 19.98 3.39
N SER A 39 15.32 20.94 2.46
CA SER A 39 16.38 21.96 2.35
C SER A 39 16.48 22.80 3.62
N SER A 40 15.36 23.32 4.11
CA SER A 40 15.33 24.12 5.35
C SER A 40 15.71 23.29 6.58
N LEU A 41 15.33 22.00 6.62
CA LEU A 41 15.74 21.08 7.67
C LEU A 41 17.26 20.87 7.65
N LYS A 42 17.84 20.71 6.45
CA LYS A 42 19.27 20.52 6.26
C LYS A 42 20.07 21.74 6.71
N GLU A 43 19.63 22.93 6.31
CA GLU A 43 20.22 24.20 6.73
C GLU A 43 20.17 24.36 8.26
N LEU A 44 19.02 24.08 8.87
CA LEU A 44 18.86 24.12 10.32
C LEU A 44 19.84 23.18 11.03
N ILE A 45 19.91 21.93 10.59
CA ILE A 45 20.76 20.91 11.20
C ILE A 45 22.24 21.25 10.99
N ALA A 46 22.66 21.46 9.75
CA ALA A 46 24.06 21.74 9.42
C ALA A 46 24.57 23.00 10.11
N GLY A 47 23.79 24.08 10.07
CA GLY A 47 24.14 25.35 10.72
C GLY A 47 24.23 25.23 12.24
N ARG A 48 23.32 24.50 12.88
CA ARG A 48 23.33 24.34 14.35
C ARG A 48 24.44 23.41 14.82
N ILE A 49 24.73 22.32 14.11
CA ILE A 49 25.85 21.44 14.47
C ILE A 49 27.18 22.18 14.29
N ALA A 50 27.38 22.90 13.18
CA ALA A 50 28.60 23.67 12.95
C ALA A 50 28.86 24.70 14.06
N ASN A 51 27.81 25.38 14.53
CA ASN A 51 27.89 26.31 15.66
C ASN A 51 28.22 25.63 17.00
N ILE A 52 27.83 24.36 17.19
CA ILE A 52 28.16 23.59 18.39
C ILE A 52 29.64 23.15 18.34
N THR A 53 30.10 22.64 17.21
CA THR A 53 31.48 22.15 17.03
C THR A 53 32.51 23.27 17.00
N GLY A 54 32.21 24.39 16.32
CA GLY A 54 33.14 25.51 16.14
C GLY A 54 33.47 26.30 17.41
N ARG A 55 32.72 26.09 18.51
CA ARG A 55 32.94 26.77 19.79
C ARG A 55 33.97 26.08 20.70
N GLY A 56 34.66 25.02 20.22
CA GLY A 56 35.68 24.30 20.98
C GLY A 56 35.18 23.74 22.31
N GLN A 57 33.88 23.48 22.44
CA GLN A 57 33.24 23.06 23.68
C GLN A 57 33.60 21.60 24.02
N GLU A 58 33.64 21.27 25.30
CA GLU A 58 33.77 19.89 25.77
C GLU A 58 32.72 18.99 25.11
N LYS A 59 33.20 17.90 24.49
CA LYS A 59 32.38 16.90 23.80
C LYS A 59 31.25 16.36 24.67
N TYR A 60 31.48 16.25 25.99
CA TYR A 60 30.52 15.75 26.98
C TYR A 60 29.97 16.83 27.93
N GLY A 61 30.11 18.12 27.59
CA GLY A 61 29.70 19.22 28.46
C GLY A 61 28.18 19.43 28.56
N ARG A 62 27.70 19.93 29.72
CA ARG A 62 26.28 20.32 29.93
C ARG A 62 25.79 21.32 28.88
N GLY A 63 26.64 22.26 28.47
CA GLY A 63 26.32 23.26 27.44
C GLY A 63 26.08 22.66 26.06
N THR A 64 26.91 21.68 25.65
CA THR A 64 26.77 20.94 24.39
C THR A 64 25.45 20.17 24.36
N THR A 65 25.15 19.44 25.43
CA THR A 65 23.90 18.69 25.59
C THR A 65 22.67 19.61 25.52
N ARG A 66 22.70 20.77 26.19
CA ARG A 66 21.61 21.75 26.14
C ARG A 66 21.34 22.27 24.73
N ARG A 67 22.39 22.56 23.95
CA ARG A 67 22.27 23.07 22.58
C ARG A 67 21.77 22.01 21.60
N LEU A 68 22.22 20.77 21.76
CA LEU A 68 21.75 19.64 20.96
C LEU A 68 20.26 19.38 21.22
N ASN A 69 19.83 19.40 22.49
CA ASN A 69 18.42 19.30 22.83
C ASN A 69 17.60 20.48 22.28
N ALA A 70 18.15 21.70 22.25
CA ALA A 70 17.50 22.84 21.62
C ALA A 70 17.36 22.66 20.09
N LEU A 71 18.39 22.14 19.40
CA LEU A 71 18.30 21.78 17.97
C LEU A 71 17.17 20.76 17.74
N LEU A 72 17.12 19.70 18.55
CA LEU A 72 16.07 18.68 18.43
C LEU A 72 14.66 19.24 18.64
N LYS A 73 14.51 20.22 19.54
CA LYS A 73 13.23 20.93 19.74
C LYS A 73 12.82 21.72 18.49
N ASP A 74 13.77 22.40 17.84
CA ASP A 74 13.51 23.17 16.63
C ASP A 74 13.16 22.24 15.44
N VAL A 75 13.89 21.13 15.30
CA VAL A 75 13.58 20.06 14.33
C VAL A 75 12.18 19.49 14.57
N LYS A 76 11.83 19.16 15.82
CA LYS A 76 10.48 18.70 16.20
C LYS A 76 9.40 19.69 15.80
N LYS A 77 9.61 20.99 16.04
CA LYS A 77 8.64 22.04 15.68
C LYS A 77 8.44 22.13 14.17
N MET A 78 9.54 22.17 13.41
CA MET A 78 9.52 22.26 11.95
C MET A 78 8.82 21.04 11.33
N ARG A 79 9.24 19.84 11.71
CA ARG A 79 8.69 18.58 11.16
C ARG A 79 7.25 18.35 11.58
N GLY A 80 6.88 18.72 12.81
CA GLY A 80 5.49 18.64 13.26
C GLY A 80 4.54 19.51 12.44
N LYS A 81 4.98 20.66 11.94
CA LYS A 81 4.16 21.45 11.01
C LYS A 81 3.90 20.69 9.72
N VAL A 82 4.95 20.11 9.13
CA VAL A 82 4.86 19.37 7.86
C VAL A 82 3.93 18.17 7.97
N PHE A 83 4.03 17.38 9.05
CA PHE A 83 3.13 16.25 9.27
C PHE A 83 1.66 16.67 9.43
N ARG A 84 1.38 17.78 10.13
CA ARG A 84 0.02 18.33 10.21
C ARG A 84 -0.51 18.84 8.86
N ASP A 85 0.35 19.48 8.06
CA ASP A 85 -0.03 19.94 6.72
C ASP A 85 -0.38 18.73 5.83
N ILE A 86 0.40 17.64 5.91
CA ILE A 86 0.13 16.38 5.20
C ILE A 86 -1.17 15.72 5.68
N GLU A 87 -1.38 15.66 6.99
CA GLU A 87 -2.61 15.09 7.59
C GLU A 87 -3.85 15.83 7.10
N LYS A 88 -3.81 17.16 7.11
CA LYS A 88 -4.92 18.01 6.64
C LYS A 88 -5.22 17.75 5.17
N GLU A 89 -4.20 17.84 4.31
CA GLU A 89 -4.36 17.61 2.87
C GLU A 89 -4.87 16.19 2.59
N LEU A 90 -4.32 15.16 3.25
CA LEU A 90 -4.79 13.79 3.08
C LEU A 90 -6.24 13.62 3.52
N THR A 91 -6.68 14.30 4.58
CA THR A 91 -8.08 14.26 5.04
C THR A 91 -9.03 14.80 3.96
N GLU A 92 -8.67 15.91 3.32
CA GLU A 92 -9.45 16.48 2.22
C GLU A 92 -9.51 15.51 1.02
N GLN A 93 -8.38 14.90 0.65
CA GLN A 93 -8.32 13.89 -0.41
C GLN A 93 -9.12 12.62 -0.10
N LEU A 94 -9.14 12.18 1.16
CA LEU A 94 -9.93 11.02 1.60
C LEU A 94 -11.43 11.25 1.37
N ILE A 95 -11.93 12.43 1.72
CA ILE A 95 -13.34 12.78 1.52
C ILE A 95 -13.68 12.76 0.03
N GLU A 96 -12.86 13.39 -0.82
CA GLU A 96 -13.12 13.42 -2.27
C GLU A 96 -13.09 12.01 -2.89
N VAL A 97 -12.08 11.21 -2.56
CA VAL A 97 -12.02 9.81 -3.01
C VAL A 97 -13.23 9.03 -2.50
N GLY A 98 -13.65 9.25 -1.27
CA GLY A 98 -14.80 8.57 -0.68
C GLY A 98 -16.12 8.90 -1.39
N VAL A 99 -16.34 10.17 -1.75
CA VAL A 99 -17.53 10.62 -2.48
C VAL A 99 -17.52 10.05 -3.90
N HIS A 100 -16.39 10.14 -4.60
CA HIS A 100 -16.25 9.57 -5.93
C HIS A 100 -16.43 8.05 -5.93
N GLU A 101 -15.94 7.36 -4.90
CA GLU A 101 -16.10 5.93 -4.79
C GLU A 101 -17.56 5.54 -4.61
N ALA A 102 -18.28 6.14 -3.67
CA ALA A 102 -19.69 5.82 -3.47
C ALA A 102 -20.51 6.04 -4.75
N ALA A 103 -20.30 7.17 -5.43
CA ALA A 103 -20.98 7.49 -6.69
C ALA A 103 -20.62 6.50 -7.82
N PHE A 104 -19.34 6.15 -7.95
CA PHE A 104 -18.90 5.18 -8.96
C PHE A 104 -19.51 3.80 -8.71
N ASN A 105 -19.46 3.29 -7.47
CA ASN A 105 -20.00 1.97 -7.14
C ASN A 105 -21.51 1.91 -7.39
N GLN A 106 -22.25 2.98 -7.05
CA GLN A 106 -23.67 3.10 -7.36
C GLN A 106 -23.94 3.05 -8.87
N ALA A 107 -23.23 3.87 -9.65
CA ALA A 107 -23.38 3.91 -11.11
C ALA A 107 -23.03 2.58 -11.77
N ALA A 108 -21.97 1.91 -11.29
CA ALA A 108 -21.53 0.62 -11.79
C ALA A 108 -22.57 -0.48 -11.54
N VAL A 109 -23.24 -0.49 -10.38
CA VAL A 109 -24.33 -1.45 -10.12
C VAL A 109 -25.54 -1.12 -11.00
N VAL A 110 -25.98 0.13 -11.06
CA VAL A 110 -27.13 0.54 -11.88
C VAL A 110 -26.92 0.24 -13.36
N SER A 111 -25.71 0.42 -13.90
CA SER A 111 -25.44 0.18 -15.32
C SER A 111 -25.57 -1.29 -15.74
N VAL A 112 -25.45 -2.23 -14.80
CA VAL A 112 -25.45 -3.66 -15.12
C VAL A 112 -26.78 -4.35 -14.83
N VAL A 113 -27.64 -3.75 -14.00
CA VAL A 113 -28.93 -4.35 -13.64
C VAL A 113 -29.93 -4.10 -14.80
N PRO A 114 -30.42 -5.16 -15.47
CA PRO A 114 -31.27 -5.02 -16.66
C PRO A 114 -32.74 -4.78 -16.26
N MET A 115 -32.99 -3.70 -15.51
CA MET A 115 -34.31 -3.28 -15.04
C MET A 115 -34.47 -1.78 -15.31
N GLU A 116 -35.52 -1.41 -16.05
CA GLU A 116 -35.73 -0.02 -16.50
C GLU A 116 -35.96 0.97 -15.34
N GLU A 117 -36.42 0.49 -14.18
CA GLU A 117 -36.70 1.33 -12.98
C GLU A 117 -35.79 1.03 -11.79
N PHE A 118 -34.65 0.35 -11.99
CA PHE A 118 -33.73 0.05 -10.90
C PHE A 118 -32.95 1.30 -10.46
N SER A 119 -33.05 1.62 -9.17
CA SER A 119 -32.30 2.71 -8.57
C SER A 119 -31.75 2.29 -7.21
N MET A 120 -30.63 2.90 -6.84
CA MET A 120 -30.00 2.72 -5.54
C MET A 120 -30.00 4.04 -4.79
N VAL A 121 -30.07 3.97 -3.47
CA VAL A 121 -29.86 5.11 -2.58
C VAL A 121 -28.35 5.35 -2.45
N GLY A 122 -27.87 6.47 -3.00
CA GLY A 122 -26.46 6.86 -2.88
C GLY A 122 -26.07 7.19 -1.43
N ALA A 123 -24.78 7.15 -1.12
CA ALA A 123 -24.27 7.68 0.15
C ALA A 123 -24.11 9.20 0.07
N SER A 124 -24.67 9.94 1.04
CA SER A 124 -24.55 11.39 1.05
C SER A 124 -23.12 11.84 1.38
N ARG A 125 -22.73 13.05 0.96
CA ARG A 125 -21.41 13.61 1.32
C ARG A 125 -21.22 13.66 2.83
N ASP A 126 -22.26 13.98 3.59
CA ASP A 126 -22.20 14.03 5.05
C ASP A 126 -21.98 12.64 5.67
N GLN A 127 -22.59 11.58 5.11
CA GLN A 127 -22.30 10.20 5.51
C GLN A 127 -20.83 9.85 5.24
N ILE A 128 -20.30 10.21 4.08
CA ILE A 128 -18.89 9.96 3.72
C ILE A 128 -17.93 10.74 4.63
N VAL A 129 -18.23 11.99 4.97
CA VAL A 129 -17.45 12.78 5.92
C VAL A 129 -17.47 12.15 7.30
N ALA A 130 -18.65 11.73 7.78
CA ALA A 130 -18.79 11.04 9.06
C ALA A 130 -18.00 9.72 9.07
N ALA A 131 -18.06 8.93 8.01
CA ALA A 131 -17.30 7.69 7.87
C ALA A 131 -15.78 7.95 7.87
N ALA A 132 -15.30 8.99 7.18
CA ALA A 132 -13.89 9.37 7.17
C ALA A 132 -13.35 9.73 8.56
N GLN A 133 -14.20 10.31 9.41
CA GLN A 133 -13.86 10.70 10.78
C GLN A 133 -13.99 9.55 11.78
N ALA A 134 -14.97 8.67 11.58
CA ALA A 134 -15.30 7.60 12.51
C ALA A 134 -14.52 6.29 12.26
N THR A 135 -14.03 6.07 11.03
CA THR A 135 -13.41 4.80 10.66
C THR A 135 -11.95 4.73 11.10
N PRO A 136 -11.58 3.83 12.03
CA PRO A 136 -10.18 3.63 12.38
C PRO A 136 -9.46 2.93 11.23
N ILE A 137 -8.26 3.38 10.90
CA ILE A 137 -7.37 2.75 9.95
C ILE A 137 -6.57 1.69 10.70
N ARG A 138 -6.98 0.42 10.62
CA ARG A 138 -6.38 -0.68 11.40
C ARG A 138 -6.32 -0.40 12.90
N GLY A 139 -7.45 0.04 13.47
CA GLY A 139 -7.59 0.29 14.90
C GLY A 139 -6.96 1.59 15.41
N ARG A 140 -6.56 2.51 14.52
CA ARG A 140 -6.06 3.85 14.89
C ARG A 140 -6.65 4.92 13.98
N PHE A 141 -6.93 6.08 14.52
CA PHE A 141 -7.32 7.23 13.71
C PHE A 141 -6.15 7.79 12.91
N LEU A 142 -6.45 8.59 11.87
CA LEU A 142 -5.46 9.11 10.95
C LEU A 142 -4.39 9.98 11.65
N ASN A 143 -4.82 10.81 12.58
CA ASN A 143 -3.93 11.65 13.40
C ASN A 143 -2.92 10.79 14.20
N GLU A 144 -3.36 9.68 14.81
CA GLU A 144 -2.49 8.78 15.57
C GLU A 144 -1.42 8.12 14.68
N TRP A 145 -1.75 7.81 13.43
CA TRP A 145 -0.78 7.33 12.44
C TRP A 145 0.30 8.37 12.14
N PHE A 146 -0.09 9.64 11.96
CA PHE A 146 0.87 10.72 11.70
C PHE A 146 1.68 11.10 12.94
N ASP A 147 1.09 11.06 14.14
CA ASP A 147 1.82 11.24 15.40
C ASP A 147 2.89 10.16 15.59
N GLN A 148 2.56 8.90 15.28
CA GLN A 148 3.53 7.81 15.31
C GLN A 148 4.60 7.99 14.23
N ALA A 149 4.22 8.39 13.02
CA ALA A 149 5.17 8.63 11.93
C ALA A 149 6.17 9.74 12.27
N GLN A 150 5.67 10.85 12.81
CA GLN A 150 6.48 11.97 13.28
C GLN A 150 7.40 11.52 14.42
N SER A 151 6.87 10.83 15.42
CA SER A 151 7.65 10.36 16.56
C SER A 151 8.77 9.40 16.14
N ALA A 152 8.48 8.49 15.22
CA ALA A 152 9.47 7.57 14.66
C ALA A 152 10.55 8.28 13.85
N GLU A 153 10.20 9.33 13.09
CA GLU A 153 11.19 10.15 12.41
C GLU A 153 12.07 10.93 13.39
N LEU A 154 11.46 11.58 14.38
CA LEU A 154 12.19 12.35 15.38
C LEU A 154 13.12 11.48 16.22
N GLY A 155 12.73 10.24 16.52
CA GLY A 155 13.61 9.25 17.13
C GLY A 155 14.86 9.00 16.29
N ARG A 156 14.68 8.69 15.00
CA ARG A 156 15.81 8.49 14.06
C ARG A 156 16.71 9.72 13.94
N LEU A 157 16.12 10.91 13.82
CA LEU A 157 16.87 12.16 13.76
C LEU A 157 17.63 12.41 15.06
N ASN A 158 17.01 12.18 16.22
CA ASN A 158 17.66 12.27 17.51
C ASN A 158 18.85 11.32 17.61
N ASP A 159 18.68 10.08 17.18
CA ASP A 159 19.74 9.07 17.24
C ASP A 159 20.88 9.44 16.29
N ALA A 160 20.59 9.76 15.03
CA ALA A 160 21.59 10.19 14.05
C ALA A 160 22.39 11.41 14.54
N LEU A 161 21.71 12.39 15.15
CA LEU A 161 22.34 13.61 15.67
C LEU A 161 23.17 13.35 16.93
N LYS A 162 22.63 12.66 17.93
CA LYS A 162 23.32 12.39 19.21
C LYS A 162 24.44 11.37 19.04
N VAL A 163 24.12 10.21 18.47
CA VAL A 163 25.08 9.14 18.26
C VAL A 163 26.21 9.65 17.38
N GLY A 164 25.89 10.28 16.25
CA GLY A 164 26.92 10.83 15.37
C GLY A 164 27.81 11.87 16.03
N PHE A 165 27.23 12.79 16.81
CA PHE A 165 28.00 13.79 17.53
C PHE A 165 28.91 13.19 18.62
N PHE A 166 28.39 12.29 19.44
CA PHE A 166 29.17 11.69 20.55
C PHE A 166 30.16 10.63 20.08
N GLU A 167 29.93 9.97 18.96
CA GLU A 167 30.94 9.12 18.31
C GLU A 167 32.07 9.93 17.67
N GLY A 168 31.91 11.25 17.50
CA GLY A 168 32.90 12.12 16.89
C GLY A 168 32.88 12.10 15.36
N ARG A 169 31.73 11.73 14.76
CA ARG A 169 31.52 11.87 13.32
C ARG A 169 31.58 13.35 12.94
N SER A 170 32.10 13.64 11.75
CA SER A 170 32.09 14.98 11.18
C SER A 170 30.65 15.45 10.90
N ASN A 171 30.45 16.78 10.87
CA ASN A 171 29.15 17.38 10.58
C ASN A 171 28.58 16.88 9.24
N ASP A 172 29.46 16.71 8.27
CA ASP A 172 29.15 16.18 6.94
C ASP A 172 28.67 14.72 6.99
N GLU A 173 29.28 13.87 7.81
CA GLU A 173 28.84 12.48 7.98
C GLU A 173 27.48 12.40 8.66
N ILE A 174 27.22 13.23 9.67
CA ILE A 174 25.92 13.31 10.34
C ILE A 174 24.83 13.74 9.35
N VAL A 175 25.10 14.81 8.59
CA VAL A 175 24.17 15.31 7.57
C VAL A 175 23.94 14.26 6.48
N ARG A 176 24.99 13.61 5.97
CA ARG A 176 24.85 12.53 4.96
C ARG A 176 24.07 11.33 5.49
N GLY A 177 24.20 10.97 6.77
CA GLY A 177 23.40 9.89 7.37
C GLY A 177 21.89 10.20 7.38
N ILE A 178 21.54 11.44 7.69
CA ILE A 178 20.14 11.88 7.78
C ILE A 178 19.49 12.00 6.40
N PHE A 179 20.12 12.78 5.51
CA PHE A 179 19.55 13.15 4.21
C PHE A 179 19.91 12.16 3.10
N GLY A 180 21.01 11.43 3.26
CA GLY A 180 21.57 10.57 2.23
C GLY A 180 22.35 11.33 1.18
N THR A 181 22.70 10.59 0.13
CA THR A 181 23.31 11.07 -1.10
C THR A 181 22.50 10.54 -2.28
N ARG A 182 22.93 10.85 -3.51
CA ARG A 182 22.30 10.30 -4.72
C ARG A 182 22.36 8.77 -4.78
N SER A 183 23.40 8.16 -4.21
CA SER A 183 23.66 6.71 -4.29
C SER A 183 23.30 5.97 -3.00
N VAL A 184 23.36 6.64 -1.86
CA VAL A 184 23.14 6.04 -0.53
C VAL A 184 21.95 6.72 0.13
N PRO A 185 20.86 6.00 0.41
CA PRO A 185 19.68 6.58 1.02
C PRO A 185 19.91 6.93 2.49
N GLY A 186 19.43 8.11 2.90
CA GLY A 186 19.46 8.55 4.30
C GLY A 186 18.24 8.08 5.10
N ASP A 187 18.24 8.40 6.39
CA ASP A 187 17.16 8.05 7.33
C ASP A 187 15.79 8.62 6.94
N LEU A 188 15.75 9.77 6.26
CA LEU A 188 14.49 10.37 5.79
C LEU A 188 13.76 9.53 4.74
N ARG A 189 14.46 8.61 4.03
CA ARG A 189 13.79 7.65 3.12
C ARG A 189 12.75 6.81 3.86
N LYS A 190 13.03 6.40 5.11
CA LYS A 190 12.08 5.62 5.92
C LYS A 190 10.82 6.44 6.22
N SER A 191 10.96 7.75 6.41
CA SER A 191 9.82 8.64 6.62
C SER A 191 8.92 8.73 5.37
N ARG A 192 9.52 8.94 4.19
CA ARG A 192 8.79 8.93 2.90
C ARG A 192 8.00 7.63 2.71
N ASN A 193 8.62 6.49 2.99
CA ASN A 193 7.97 5.18 2.85
C ASN A 193 6.82 5.00 3.85
N ASN A 194 6.96 5.53 5.06
CA ASN A 194 5.90 5.48 6.07
C ASN A 194 4.71 6.34 5.64
N VAL A 195 4.94 7.59 5.21
CA VAL A 195 3.89 8.47 4.67
C VAL A 195 3.16 7.81 3.50
N LYS A 196 3.91 7.23 2.54
CA LYS A 196 3.33 6.47 1.42
C LYS A 196 2.44 5.32 1.87
N THR A 197 2.83 4.62 2.93
CA THR A 197 2.07 3.49 3.48
C THR A 197 0.81 3.96 4.17
N ILE A 198 0.88 5.03 4.96
CA ILE A 198 -0.28 5.67 5.60
C ILE A 198 -1.27 6.07 4.52
N VAL A 199 -0.85 6.89 3.54
CA VAL A 199 -1.72 7.35 2.44
C VAL A 199 -2.44 6.20 1.74
N ARG A 200 -1.70 5.18 1.26
CA ARG A 200 -2.32 4.04 0.54
C ARG A 200 -3.30 3.26 1.40
N THR A 201 -2.98 3.07 2.67
CA THR A 201 -3.82 2.32 3.60
C THR A 201 -5.07 3.13 3.98
N SER A 202 -4.93 4.42 4.26
CA SER A 202 -6.06 5.32 4.53
C SER A 202 -7.01 5.40 3.35
N MET A 203 -6.49 5.54 2.12
CA MET A 203 -7.31 5.58 0.90
C MET A 203 -8.09 4.28 0.69
N SER A 204 -7.47 3.13 0.99
CA SER A 204 -8.13 1.83 0.88
C SER A 204 -9.20 1.64 1.97
N THR A 205 -8.93 2.15 3.17
CA THR A 205 -9.89 2.19 4.29
C THR A 205 -11.11 3.02 3.91
N MET A 206 -10.87 4.23 3.38
CA MET A 206 -11.93 5.14 2.98
C MET A 206 -12.76 4.57 1.82
N ALA A 207 -12.12 3.98 0.83
CA ALA A 207 -12.82 3.33 -0.27
C ALA A 207 -13.66 2.13 0.23
N SER A 208 -13.23 1.40 1.26
CA SER A 208 -14.04 0.36 1.89
C SER A 208 -15.23 0.97 2.65
N ALA A 209 -14.99 1.98 3.48
CA ALA A 209 -16.03 2.65 4.26
C ALA A 209 -17.12 3.26 3.35
N SER A 210 -16.74 3.89 2.25
CA SER A 210 -17.70 4.41 1.25
C SER A 210 -18.56 3.33 0.62
N ARG A 211 -18.00 2.14 0.38
CA ARG A 211 -18.77 0.99 -0.12
C ARG A 211 -19.72 0.48 0.95
N ASP A 212 -19.28 0.45 2.20
CA ASP A 212 -20.08 -0.02 3.32
C ASP A 212 -21.29 0.89 3.57
N GLU A 213 -21.12 2.22 3.47
CA GLU A 213 -22.24 3.17 3.50
C GLU A 213 -23.23 2.93 2.36
N LEU A 214 -22.73 2.75 1.13
CA LEU A 214 -23.57 2.43 -0.03
C LEU A 214 -24.31 1.11 0.18
N PHE A 215 -23.64 0.07 0.67
CA PHE A 215 -24.25 -1.24 0.87
C PHE A 215 -25.27 -1.21 2.01
N GLY A 216 -25.01 -0.48 3.08
CA GLY A 216 -25.94 -0.27 4.19
C GLY A 216 -27.23 0.41 3.73
N ASN A 217 -27.10 1.48 2.94
CA ASN A 217 -28.24 2.22 2.37
C ASN A 217 -29.11 1.36 1.42
N ASN A 218 -28.60 0.23 0.92
CA ASN A 218 -29.27 -0.65 -0.05
C ASN A 218 -29.25 -2.12 0.41
N SER A 219 -29.38 -2.36 1.72
CA SER A 219 -29.33 -3.70 2.33
C SER A 219 -30.54 -4.59 2.00
N ASP A 220 -31.58 -4.00 1.41
CA ASP A 220 -32.72 -4.69 0.80
C ASP A 220 -32.38 -5.32 -0.57
N ILE A 221 -31.34 -4.83 -1.24
CA ILE A 221 -30.90 -5.27 -2.57
C ILE A 221 -29.62 -6.12 -2.50
N ILE A 222 -28.70 -5.75 -1.60
CA ILE A 222 -27.38 -6.36 -1.46
C ILE A 222 -27.38 -7.30 -0.27
N GLU A 223 -27.22 -8.60 -0.52
CA GLU A 223 -27.28 -9.61 0.56
C GLU A 223 -25.88 -10.03 1.05
N PHE A 224 -24.92 -10.14 0.12
CA PHE A 224 -23.57 -10.58 0.45
C PHE A 224 -22.50 -9.61 -0.07
N ALA A 225 -21.37 -9.56 0.63
CA ALA A 225 -20.13 -8.96 0.18
C ALA A 225 -19.11 -10.08 -0.08
N ARG A 226 -18.62 -10.20 -1.32
CA ARG A 226 -17.55 -11.11 -1.69
C ARG A 226 -16.20 -10.43 -1.53
N TYR A 227 -15.29 -11.08 -0.80
CA TYR A 227 -13.90 -10.66 -0.71
C TYR A 227 -13.19 -10.97 -2.03
N THR A 228 -12.67 -9.93 -2.68
CA THR A 228 -11.97 -10.06 -3.97
C THR A 228 -10.56 -9.54 -3.80
N ALA A 229 -9.58 -10.45 -3.88
CA ALA A 229 -8.17 -10.12 -3.92
C ALA A 229 -7.70 -9.89 -5.35
N THR A 230 -6.70 -9.02 -5.53
CA THR A 230 -6.00 -8.90 -6.80
C THR A 230 -5.31 -10.23 -7.11
N LEU A 231 -5.40 -10.74 -8.33
CA LEU A 231 -4.59 -11.89 -8.72
C LEU A 231 -3.21 -11.47 -9.15
N ASP A 232 -2.28 -11.35 -8.23
CA ASP A 232 -0.88 -11.16 -8.58
C ASP A 232 0.08 -11.72 -7.54
N GLY A 233 1.38 -11.63 -7.82
CA GLY A 233 2.42 -12.04 -6.88
C GLY A 233 2.51 -11.16 -5.62
N ARG A 234 1.90 -9.97 -5.59
CA ARG A 234 1.94 -9.02 -4.47
C ARG A 234 0.80 -9.21 -3.47
N THR A 235 -0.25 -9.93 -3.86
CA THR A 235 -1.34 -10.32 -2.95
C THR A 235 -0.77 -11.10 -1.77
N SER A 236 -1.08 -10.66 -0.55
CA SER A 236 -0.58 -11.30 0.66
C SER A 236 -1.23 -12.66 0.87
N ASP A 237 -0.59 -13.52 1.67
CA ASP A 237 -1.12 -14.85 1.99
C ASP A 237 -2.53 -14.75 2.61
N ILE A 238 -2.76 -13.75 3.46
CA ILE A 238 -4.06 -13.44 4.08
C ILE A 238 -5.12 -13.06 3.05
N CYS A 239 -4.74 -12.22 2.08
CA CYS A 239 -5.67 -11.79 1.04
C CYS A 239 -5.97 -12.92 0.06
N SER A 240 -4.99 -13.76 -0.26
CA SER A 240 -5.21 -14.93 -1.11
C SER A 240 -6.10 -15.96 -0.45
N SER A 241 -5.96 -16.21 0.86
CA SER A 241 -6.79 -17.20 1.56
C SER A 241 -8.26 -16.77 1.67
N ARG A 242 -8.52 -15.46 1.75
CA ARG A 242 -9.88 -14.90 1.86
C ARG A 242 -10.58 -14.71 0.51
N ASP A 243 -9.85 -14.81 -0.60
CA ASP A 243 -10.38 -14.52 -1.92
C ASP A 243 -11.50 -15.47 -2.33
N GLY A 244 -12.67 -14.92 -2.66
CA GLY A 244 -13.87 -15.69 -2.99
C GLY A 244 -14.86 -15.88 -1.84
N ASN A 245 -14.43 -15.68 -0.59
CA ASN A 245 -15.31 -15.81 0.57
C ASN A 245 -16.45 -14.78 0.49
N GLN A 246 -17.66 -15.22 0.79
CA GLN A 246 -18.87 -14.39 0.81
C GLN A 246 -19.29 -14.18 2.26
N TYR A 247 -19.61 -12.94 2.59
CA TYR A 247 -20.04 -12.56 3.93
C TYR A 247 -21.38 -11.87 3.83
N LYS A 248 -22.35 -12.31 4.64
CA LYS A 248 -23.67 -11.70 4.65
C LYS A 248 -23.57 -10.27 5.21
N LEU A 249 -24.27 -9.31 4.61
CA LEU A 249 -24.33 -7.96 5.15
C LEU A 249 -24.98 -7.96 6.55
N GLY A 250 -24.45 -7.15 7.45
CA GLY A 250 -24.89 -7.08 8.85
C GLY A 250 -24.28 -8.17 9.76
N GLU A 251 -23.64 -9.19 9.20
CA GLU A 251 -22.86 -10.17 9.96
C GLU A 251 -21.37 -9.80 10.03
N PHE A 252 -20.62 -10.51 10.87
CA PHE A 252 -19.18 -10.33 10.96
C PHE A 252 -18.51 -10.65 9.62
N ARG A 253 -17.63 -9.74 9.18
CA ARG A 253 -16.70 -9.97 8.06
C ARG A 253 -15.33 -9.40 8.39
N PRO A 254 -14.24 -9.98 7.85
CA PRO A 254 -12.90 -9.42 8.02
C PRO A 254 -12.78 -8.00 7.49
N GLU A 255 -12.07 -7.14 8.21
CA GLU A 255 -11.84 -5.75 7.78
C GLU A 255 -10.94 -5.69 6.53
N ILE A 256 -11.26 -4.76 5.62
CA ILE A 256 -10.38 -4.31 4.55
C ILE A 256 -10.05 -2.84 4.83
N PRO A 257 -8.76 -2.42 4.82
CA PRO A 257 -7.58 -3.19 4.43
C PRO A 257 -7.07 -4.16 5.51
N ALA A 258 -6.94 -5.45 5.18
CA ALA A 258 -6.41 -6.48 6.09
C ALA A 258 -4.97 -6.21 6.58
N HIS A 259 -4.17 -5.49 5.79
CA HIS A 259 -2.79 -5.13 6.11
C HIS A 259 -2.39 -3.81 5.44
N PRO A 260 -1.27 -3.18 5.85
CA PRO A 260 -0.75 -2.00 5.15
C PRO A 260 -0.52 -2.29 3.67
N ASN A 261 -0.89 -1.35 2.80
CA ASN A 261 -0.86 -1.50 1.33
C ASN A 261 -1.71 -2.67 0.78
N CYS A 262 -2.78 -3.08 1.48
CA CYS A 262 -3.76 -4.01 0.94
C CYS A 262 -4.47 -3.42 -0.28
N ARG A 263 -4.75 -4.27 -1.28
CA ARG A 263 -5.43 -3.91 -2.54
C ARG A 263 -6.69 -4.76 -2.80
N SER A 264 -7.06 -5.58 -1.82
CA SER A 264 -8.32 -6.34 -1.84
C SER A 264 -9.49 -5.40 -1.61
N ILE A 265 -10.65 -5.77 -2.14
CA ILE A 265 -11.90 -5.02 -2.01
C ILE A 265 -13.06 -5.98 -1.74
N TYR A 266 -14.15 -5.46 -1.21
CA TYR A 266 -15.44 -6.15 -1.20
C TYR A 266 -16.25 -5.78 -2.43
N LEU A 267 -16.80 -6.78 -3.11
CA LEU A 267 -17.77 -6.62 -4.18
C LEU A 267 -19.16 -7.06 -3.68
N PRO A 268 -20.22 -6.29 -3.93
CA PRO A 268 -21.57 -6.69 -3.57
C PRO A 268 -22.05 -7.83 -4.46
N ILE A 269 -22.83 -8.74 -3.88
CA ILE A 269 -23.62 -9.75 -4.59
C ILE A 269 -25.09 -9.36 -4.43
N LEU A 270 -25.75 -9.16 -5.57
CA LEU A 270 -27.17 -8.81 -5.64
C LEU A 270 -28.04 -10.07 -5.46
N PHE A 271 -29.21 -9.90 -4.86
CA PHE A 271 -30.19 -10.97 -4.69
C PHE A 271 -30.54 -11.65 -6.03
N GLY A 272 -30.48 -12.99 -6.07
CA GLY A 272 -30.95 -13.78 -7.22
C GLY A 272 -30.02 -13.87 -8.44
N VAL A 273 -28.83 -13.24 -8.42
CA VAL A 273 -27.88 -13.28 -9.55
C VAL A 273 -26.49 -13.70 -9.06
N GLY A 274 -26.01 -14.89 -9.45
CA GLY A 274 -24.66 -15.38 -9.08
C GLY A 274 -23.53 -14.73 -9.88
N ILE A 275 -22.33 -14.58 -9.28
CA ILE A 275 -21.16 -13.97 -9.96
C ILE A 275 -20.60 -14.95 -11.00
N VAL A 276 -20.60 -14.56 -12.28
CA VAL A 276 -19.93 -15.29 -13.38
C VAL A 276 -19.12 -14.26 -14.17
N GLY A 277 -17.82 -14.50 -14.39
CA GLY A 277 -17.04 -13.64 -15.29
C GLY A 277 -15.58 -13.97 -15.51
N ASN A 278 -14.68 -12.98 -15.81
CA ASN A 278 -13.21 -13.07 -15.91
C ASN A 278 -12.46 -11.92 -15.17
N ARG A 279 -11.50 -12.21 -14.29
CA ARG A 279 -10.56 -11.29 -13.65
C ARG A 279 -9.18 -11.21 -14.33
N PRO A 280 -8.55 -10.02 -14.42
CA PRO A 280 -7.16 -9.90 -14.84
C PRO A 280 -6.22 -10.48 -13.79
N THR A 281 -5.20 -11.16 -14.29
CA THR A 281 -4.21 -11.88 -13.48
C THR A 281 -2.83 -11.37 -13.83
N VAL A 282 -2.01 -10.97 -12.86
CA VAL A 282 -0.63 -10.54 -13.10
C VAL A 282 0.35 -11.61 -12.65
N THR A 283 0.81 -12.41 -13.60
CA THR A 283 1.76 -13.51 -13.42
C THR A 283 3.19 -13.00 -13.51
N ASP A 284 3.58 -12.17 -12.54
CA ASP A 284 4.95 -11.67 -12.43
C ASP A 284 5.80 -12.61 -11.56
N THR A 285 6.66 -13.42 -12.20
CA THR A 285 7.55 -14.42 -11.56
C THR A 285 8.72 -13.80 -10.78
N ARG A 286 8.88 -12.48 -10.78
CA ARG A 286 10.00 -11.79 -10.11
C ARG A 286 9.80 -11.70 -8.59
N THR A 287 10.88 -11.75 -7.81
CA THR A 287 10.88 -11.72 -6.33
C THR A 287 10.50 -10.34 -5.75
N ARG A 288 10.10 -10.25 -4.46
CA ARG A 288 9.67 -9.01 -3.78
C ARG A 288 10.61 -7.80 -4.00
N GLU A 289 11.93 -8.03 -4.06
CA GLU A 289 12.95 -6.99 -4.26
C GLU A 289 13.11 -6.54 -5.72
N LYS A 290 12.68 -7.37 -6.69
CA LYS A 290 12.73 -7.08 -8.14
C LYS A 290 11.40 -6.55 -8.69
N ARG A 291 10.43 -6.24 -7.80
CA ARG A 291 9.04 -5.86 -8.16
C ARG A 291 8.79 -4.36 -8.25
N GLU A 292 9.69 -3.48 -7.82
CA GLU A 292 9.58 -2.06 -8.16
C GLU A 292 10.13 -1.88 -9.58
N ILE A 293 9.27 -2.04 -10.59
CA ILE A 293 9.66 -1.89 -11.99
C ILE A 293 9.92 -0.42 -12.25
N ASP A 294 11.19 -0.03 -12.24
CA ASP A 294 11.61 1.24 -12.80
C ASP A 294 11.64 1.10 -14.33
N PHE A 295 10.47 1.24 -14.95
CA PHE A 295 10.34 1.21 -16.42
C PHE A 295 11.25 2.25 -17.11
N ARG A 296 11.69 3.29 -16.39
CA ARG A 296 12.66 4.27 -16.89
C ARG A 296 14.07 3.70 -16.89
N ALA A 297 14.49 3.06 -15.80
CA ALA A 297 15.78 2.36 -15.74
C ALA A 297 15.84 1.22 -16.77
N ASP A 298 14.77 0.44 -16.93
CA ASP A 298 14.70 -0.63 -17.93
C ASP A 298 14.76 -0.10 -19.36
N ALA A 299 14.01 0.97 -19.66
CA ALA A 299 14.08 1.63 -20.96
C ALA A 299 15.46 2.24 -21.23
N GLN A 300 16.14 2.75 -20.19
CA GLN A 300 17.50 3.24 -20.28
C GLN A 300 18.51 2.13 -20.57
N ALA A 301 18.44 0.99 -19.86
CA ALA A 301 19.29 -0.16 -20.11
C ALA A 301 19.13 -0.71 -21.54
N GLN A 302 17.89 -0.76 -22.04
CA GLN A 302 17.60 -1.25 -23.39
C GLN A 302 17.96 -0.26 -24.51
N SER A 303 18.22 1.01 -24.19
CA SER A 303 18.61 2.02 -25.18
C SER A 303 20.07 1.91 -25.66
N ARG A 304 20.86 0.97 -25.14
CA ARG A 304 22.26 0.70 -25.51
C ARG A 304 23.14 1.96 -25.58
N GLY A 305 22.99 2.85 -24.59
CA GLY A 305 23.77 4.09 -24.49
C GLY A 305 23.17 5.30 -25.22
N GLN A 306 22.08 5.14 -25.99
CA GLN A 306 21.46 6.26 -26.70
C GLN A 306 20.51 7.11 -25.84
N TRP A 307 20.25 6.70 -24.59
CA TRP A 307 19.35 7.42 -23.67
C TRP A 307 19.68 8.91 -23.53
N GLY A 308 20.97 9.25 -23.46
CA GLY A 308 21.46 10.62 -23.32
C GLY A 308 21.08 11.51 -24.51
N ASN A 309 20.99 10.94 -25.70
CA ASN A 309 20.74 11.63 -26.96
C ASN A 309 19.24 11.69 -27.33
N MET A 310 18.37 11.02 -26.58
CA MET A 310 16.93 11.04 -26.79
C MET A 310 16.27 12.30 -26.22
N SER A 311 15.31 12.86 -26.96
CA SER A 311 14.42 13.90 -26.45
C SER A 311 13.53 13.37 -25.31
N PRO A 312 12.95 14.25 -24.47
CA PRO A 312 12.01 13.83 -23.42
C PRO A 312 10.84 12.99 -23.95
N GLN A 313 10.31 13.32 -25.13
CA GLN A 313 9.23 12.58 -25.79
C GLN A 313 9.69 11.18 -26.24
N GLN A 314 10.90 11.06 -26.80
CA GLN A 314 11.47 9.77 -27.18
C GLN A 314 11.72 8.87 -25.96
N ARG A 315 12.22 9.44 -24.85
CA ARG A 315 12.38 8.72 -23.57
C ARG A 315 11.03 8.24 -23.03
N ASN A 316 10.01 9.09 -23.00
CA ASN A 316 8.68 8.72 -22.53
C ASN A 316 8.05 7.61 -23.39
N LYS A 317 8.24 7.66 -24.72
CA LYS A 317 7.80 6.60 -25.64
C LYS A 317 8.54 5.28 -25.42
N ALA A 318 9.84 5.32 -25.12
CA ALA A 318 10.62 4.14 -24.77
C ALA A 318 10.14 3.51 -23.46
N VAL A 319 9.88 4.32 -22.42
CA VAL A 319 9.26 3.87 -21.17
C VAL A 319 7.89 3.24 -21.42
N GLN A 320 7.06 3.87 -22.25
CA GLN A 320 5.74 3.35 -22.59
C GLN A 320 5.81 2.00 -23.31
N ARG A 321 6.77 1.80 -24.22
CA ARG A 321 7.00 0.51 -24.88
C ARG A 321 7.34 -0.60 -23.89
N GLN A 322 8.18 -0.31 -22.88
CA GLN A 322 8.49 -1.28 -21.82
C GLN A 322 7.27 -1.60 -20.96
N ARG A 323 6.44 -0.59 -20.64
CA ARG A 323 5.17 -0.79 -19.91
C ARG A 323 4.20 -1.69 -20.67
N VAL A 324 4.03 -1.44 -21.97
CA VAL A 324 3.12 -2.23 -22.83
C VAL A 324 3.64 -3.65 -23.01
N LYS A 325 4.95 -3.82 -23.28
CA LYS A 325 5.57 -5.15 -23.39
C LYS A 325 5.36 -5.97 -22.11
N TRP A 326 5.68 -5.37 -20.95
CA TRP A 326 5.44 -6.00 -19.66
C TRP A 326 3.96 -6.32 -19.44
N GLY A 327 3.06 -5.39 -19.78
CA GLY A 327 1.62 -5.62 -19.69
C GLY A 327 1.16 -6.83 -20.50
N ASN A 328 1.64 -6.98 -21.74
CA ASN A 328 1.28 -8.10 -22.61
C ASN A 328 1.85 -9.45 -22.15
N GLU A 329 3.01 -9.45 -21.48
CA GLU A 329 3.67 -10.67 -21.01
C GLU A 329 3.21 -11.11 -19.61
N ALA A 330 2.82 -10.16 -18.76
CA ALA A 330 2.52 -10.40 -17.35
C ALA A 330 1.03 -10.36 -17.03
N ILE A 331 0.17 -9.75 -17.86
CA ILE A 331 -1.26 -9.59 -17.58
C ILE A 331 -2.06 -10.60 -18.43
N GLY A 332 -2.61 -11.61 -17.76
CA GLY A 332 -3.59 -12.57 -18.31
C GLY A 332 -5.01 -12.31 -17.80
N THR A 333 -5.93 -13.19 -18.14
CA THR A 333 -7.31 -13.19 -17.64
C THR A 333 -7.71 -14.60 -17.18
N THR A 334 -8.66 -14.72 -16.27
CA THR A 334 -9.13 -15.98 -15.66
C THR A 334 -10.56 -15.77 -15.20
N PRO A 335 -11.44 -16.77 -15.08
CA PRO A 335 -12.80 -16.51 -14.60
C PRO A 335 -12.89 -15.70 -13.28
N ALA A 336 -13.85 -14.77 -13.16
CA ALA A 336 -14.07 -13.88 -12.02
C ALA A 336 -14.55 -14.67 -10.79
N ALA A 337 -15.24 -15.79 -11.04
CA ALA A 337 -15.56 -16.75 -10.00
C ALA A 337 -14.32 -17.47 -9.48
N THR A 338 -13.25 -17.57 -10.27
CA THR A 338 -12.03 -18.25 -9.86
C THR A 338 -11.51 -17.62 -8.58
N THR A 339 -11.17 -18.44 -7.59
CA THR A 339 -10.54 -18.00 -6.33
C THR A 339 -9.03 -18.04 -6.46
N TYR A 340 -8.28 -17.34 -5.60
CA TYR A 340 -6.82 -17.38 -5.64
C TYR A 340 -6.31 -18.83 -5.53
N SER A 341 -6.98 -19.65 -4.72
CA SER A 341 -6.70 -21.08 -4.55
C SER A 341 -6.92 -21.90 -5.82
N GLU A 342 -7.86 -21.52 -6.68
CA GLU A 342 -8.07 -22.19 -7.98
C GLU A 342 -7.11 -21.69 -9.07
N TRP A 343 -6.68 -20.43 -9.01
CA TRP A 343 -5.77 -19.82 -9.98
C TRP A 343 -4.30 -20.15 -9.72
N PHE A 344 -3.88 -20.14 -8.45
CA PHE A 344 -2.48 -20.32 -8.05
C PHE A 344 -1.85 -21.65 -8.52
N PRO A 345 -2.53 -22.81 -8.47
CA PRO A 345 -1.99 -24.08 -8.96
C PRO A 345 -1.69 -24.06 -10.47
N GLN A 346 -2.38 -23.22 -11.24
CA GLN A 346 -2.23 -23.12 -12.70
C GLN A 346 -0.99 -22.30 -13.12
N GLN A 347 -0.32 -21.66 -12.16
CA GLN A 347 0.84 -20.81 -12.42
C GLN A 347 2.13 -21.61 -12.54
N SER A 348 3.16 -21.06 -13.18
CA SER A 348 4.45 -21.74 -13.30
C SER A 348 5.07 -22.07 -11.93
N ALA A 349 5.84 -23.15 -11.84
CA ALA A 349 6.54 -23.52 -10.61
C ALA A 349 7.45 -22.39 -10.09
N ASP A 350 8.06 -21.62 -11.00
CA ASP A 350 8.85 -20.43 -10.66
C ASP A 350 8.00 -19.34 -10.00
N PHE A 351 6.80 -19.07 -10.52
CA PHE A 351 5.87 -18.12 -9.90
C PHE A 351 5.46 -18.58 -8.50
N GLN A 352 5.07 -19.85 -8.37
CA GLN A 352 4.62 -20.43 -7.11
C GLN A 352 5.74 -20.38 -6.06
N ARG A 353 6.97 -20.78 -6.42
CA ARG A 353 8.14 -20.75 -5.53
C ARG A 353 8.54 -19.32 -5.15
N ALA A 354 8.46 -18.37 -6.09
CA ALA A 354 8.73 -16.96 -5.81
C ALA A 354 7.68 -16.32 -4.90
N LYS A 355 6.42 -16.79 -4.96
CA LYS A 355 5.32 -16.30 -4.14
C LYS A 355 5.36 -16.85 -2.72
N LEU A 356 5.52 -18.17 -2.56
CA LEU A 356 5.49 -18.83 -1.25
C LEU A 356 6.85 -18.80 -0.53
N GLY A 357 7.94 -18.66 -1.28
CA GLY A 357 9.28 -18.96 -0.78
C GLY A 357 9.56 -20.47 -0.78
N PRO A 358 10.83 -20.90 -0.64
CA PRO A 358 11.24 -22.28 -0.88
C PRO A 358 10.54 -23.28 0.04
N THR A 359 10.55 -23.04 1.36
CA THR A 359 10.00 -23.98 2.34
C THR A 359 8.48 -24.12 2.25
N LYS A 360 7.74 -23.01 2.13
CA LYS A 360 6.27 -23.08 1.96
C LYS A 360 5.88 -23.71 0.62
N TYR A 361 6.66 -23.50 -0.43
CA TYR A 361 6.44 -24.16 -1.72
C TYR A 361 6.61 -25.68 -1.62
N ASP A 362 7.64 -26.16 -0.93
CA ASP A 362 7.83 -27.60 -0.74
C ASP A 362 6.70 -28.21 0.14
N LEU A 363 6.24 -27.48 1.16
CA LEU A 363 5.05 -27.88 1.95
C LEU A 363 3.77 -27.94 1.13
N TYR A 364 3.59 -26.97 0.22
CA TYR A 364 2.42 -26.91 -0.67
C TYR A 364 2.44 -28.07 -1.69
N THR A 365 3.59 -28.33 -2.31
CA THR A 365 3.69 -29.31 -3.41
C THR A 365 3.92 -30.75 -2.97
N LYS A 366 4.63 -30.97 -1.86
CA LYS A 366 4.97 -32.31 -1.33
C LYS A 366 4.36 -32.59 0.04
N GLY A 367 4.26 -31.56 0.89
CA GLY A 367 3.72 -31.66 2.25
C GLY A 367 2.21 -31.86 2.31
N GLY A 368 1.50 -31.49 1.24
CA GLY A 368 0.04 -31.60 1.13
C GLY A 368 -0.73 -30.50 1.85
N LEU A 369 -0.10 -29.34 2.10
CA LEU A 369 -0.76 -28.17 2.67
C LEU A 369 -1.40 -27.30 1.59
N ASP A 370 -2.53 -26.69 1.89
CA ASP A 370 -3.21 -25.71 1.04
C ASP A 370 -2.80 -24.27 1.40
N LEU A 371 -3.15 -23.29 0.54
CA LEU A 371 -2.82 -21.88 0.78
C LEU A 371 -3.39 -21.33 2.11
N ASN A 372 -4.55 -21.86 2.54
CA ASN A 372 -5.21 -21.47 3.77
C ASN A 372 -4.42 -21.92 5.01
N ASP A 373 -3.67 -23.01 4.93
CA ASP A 373 -2.87 -23.54 6.04
C ASP A 373 -1.67 -22.63 6.38
N PHE A 374 -1.29 -21.74 5.47
CA PHE A 374 -0.20 -20.78 5.69
C PHE A 374 -0.63 -19.52 6.45
N VAL A 375 -1.91 -19.37 6.78
CA VAL A 375 -2.44 -18.18 7.44
C VAL A 375 -3.08 -18.56 8.78
N ASN A 376 -2.85 -17.72 9.79
CA ASN A 376 -3.61 -17.77 11.02
C ASN A 376 -4.89 -16.96 10.84
N ASP A 377 -6.03 -17.64 10.67
CA ASP A 377 -7.32 -17.00 10.45
C ASP A 377 -7.75 -16.08 11.60
N THR A 378 -7.37 -16.41 12.84
CA THR A 378 -7.70 -15.61 14.02
C THR A 378 -6.81 -14.38 14.15
N ALA A 379 -5.51 -14.51 13.85
CA ALA A 379 -4.54 -13.41 13.98
C ALA A 379 -4.44 -12.54 12.71
N SER A 380 -5.04 -12.97 11.59
CA SER A 380 -4.87 -12.32 10.29
C SER A 380 -3.40 -12.09 9.93
N THR A 381 -2.53 -13.05 10.27
CA THR A 381 -1.08 -13.02 9.98
C THR A 381 -0.63 -14.34 9.38
N PRO A 382 0.33 -14.35 8.43
CA PRO A 382 0.92 -15.59 7.93
C PRO A 382 1.66 -16.31 9.06
N TRP A 383 1.57 -17.64 9.12
CA TRP A 383 2.40 -18.43 10.02
C TRP A 383 3.89 -18.32 9.62
N THR A 384 4.77 -18.24 10.61
CA THR A 384 6.21 -18.39 10.39
C THR A 384 6.56 -19.85 10.09
N ILE A 385 7.73 -20.10 9.50
CA ILE A 385 8.18 -21.47 9.22
C ILE A 385 8.29 -22.31 10.49
N ASP A 386 8.75 -21.72 11.59
CA ASP A 386 8.87 -22.43 12.87
C ASP A 386 7.50 -22.76 13.47
N GLN A 387 6.52 -21.86 13.32
CA GLN A 387 5.14 -22.12 13.71
C GLN A 387 4.50 -23.22 12.86
N LEU A 388 4.72 -23.19 11.54
CA LEU A 388 4.28 -24.25 10.64
C LEU A 388 4.93 -25.59 10.97
N ARG A 389 6.21 -25.62 11.35
CA ARG A 389 6.91 -26.85 11.75
C ARG A 389 6.32 -27.46 13.01
N ALA A 390 5.95 -26.63 13.97
CA ALA A 390 5.32 -27.07 15.21
C ALA A 390 3.88 -27.57 14.97
N ARG A 391 3.14 -26.96 14.05
CA ARG A 391 1.73 -27.25 13.78
C ARG A 391 1.55 -28.42 12.80
N GLU A 392 2.36 -28.47 11.75
CA GLU A 392 2.22 -29.36 10.60
C GLU A 392 3.42 -30.33 10.50
N ALA A 393 3.79 -30.96 11.62
CA ALA A 393 4.98 -31.82 11.70
C ALA A 393 4.98 -32.94 10.65
N ASP A 394 3.80 -33.51 10.37
CA ASP A 394 3.62 -34.55 9.35
C ASP A 394 3.90 -34.01 7.94
N ALA A 395 3.49 -32.78 7.61
CA ALA A 395 3.80 -32.16 6.33
C ALA A 395 5.31 -31.91 6.18
N PHE A 396 6.00 -31.50 7.25
CA PHE A 396 7.45 -31.32 7.26
C PHE A 396 8.24 -32.62 7.12
N SER A 397 7.67 -33.76 7.55
CA SER A 397 8.32 -35.07 7.37
C SER A 397 8.38 -35.52 5.91
N LYS A 398 7.58 -34.91 5.02
CA LYS A 398 7.42 -35.28 3.61
C LYS A 398 8.25 -34.45 2.63
N ILE A 399 8.89 -33.34 3.05
CA ILE A 399 9.48 -32.34 2.14
C ILE A 399 10.98 -32.48 1.89
#